data_AF-A0A9E6W5L9-F1
#
_entry.id   AF-A0A9E6W5L9-F1
#
_cell.length_a   1.000
_cell.length_b   1.000
_cell.length_c   1.000
_cell.angle_alpha   90.00
_cell.angle_beta   90.00
_cell.angle_gamma   90.00
#
_symmetry.space_group_name_H-M   'P 1'
#
loop_
_entity.id
_entity.type
_entity.pdbx_description
1 polymer ?
#
loop_
_entity_poly.entity_id
_entity_poly.type
_entity_poly.pdbx_seq_one_letter_code
_entity_poly.pdbx_strand_id
1 'polypeptide(L)'
;MSDIGTLFSLLKSNLTRFLGIGFLGIGLNLVLFLFAYMMAPDDISPINLVLLGVVFLLLFPILFWVMAYRFGVQLVLRSAYIQFNPQIQMLITGFTREVINYYEGNRSGSRNDKVYRLGAFLSDKMTQVPGFVKRRIVDKLDEVPVTRYINDIKSSEFVPENEAVLSDKLFHRANAFVLGDLFPTKPGFLIWLLPFNLLAFALCFYFLL
;
A
#
# COMPACT_ATOMS: atom_id res chain seq x y z
N MET A 1 -12.21 -14.89 -19.27
CA MET A 1 -12.50 -15.75 -18.10
C MET A 1 -11.22 -16.26 -17.41
N SER A 2 -10.06 -15.59 -17.54
CA SER A 2 -8.75 -16.06 -17.04
C SER A 2 -8.00 -15.08 -16.11
N ASP A 3 -8.63 -14.01 -15.62
CA ASP A 3 -7.92 -12.98 -14.83
C ASP A 3 -8.07 -13.14 -13.30
N ILE A 4 -9.18 -13.72 -12.83
CA ILE A 4 -9.44 -13.93 -11.39
C ILE A 4 -8.53 -15.02 -10.80
N GLY A 5 -8.29 -16.11 -11.54
CA GLY A 5 -7.38 -17.16 -11.13
C GLY A 5 -5.95 -16.67 -10.97
N THR A 6 -5.53 -15.74 -11.83
CA THR A 6 -4.22 -15.10 -11.79
C THR A 6 -4.09 -14.16 -10.60
N LEU A 7 -5.13 -13.37 -10.30
CA LEU A 7 -5.13 -12.48 -9.14
C LEU A 7 -5.14 -13.27 -7.81
N PHE A 8 -5.93 -14.34 -7.72
CA PHE A 8 -5.91 -15.25 -6.55
C PHE A 8 -4.59 -16.00 -6.40
N SER A 9 -3.99 -16.43 -7.52
CA SER A 9 -2.67 -17.07 -7.54
C SER A 9 -1.58 -16.10 -7.09
N LEU A 10 -1.61 -14.85 -7.56
CA LEU A 10 -0.70 -13.78 -7.12
C LEU A 10 -0.93 -13.44 -5.65
N LEU A 11 -2.18 -13.34 -5.20
CA LEU A 11 -2.54 -13.14 -3.80
C LEU A 11 -1.96 -14.25 -2.94
N LYS A 12 -2.21 -15.51 -3.30
CA LYS A 12 -1.73 -16.69 -2.58
C LYS A 12 -0.20 -16.71 -2.56
N SER A 13 0.46 -16.63 -3.72
CA SER A 13 1.93 -16.66 -3.84
C SER A 13 2.62 -15.57 -3.02
N ASN A 14 2.10 -14.33 -3.09
CA ASN A 14 2.60 -13.22 -2.31
C ASN A 14 2.33 -13.44 -0.81
N LEU A 15 1.11 -13.83 -0.42
CA LEU A 15 0.75 -14.11 0.97
C LEU A 15 1.63 -15.21 1.58
N THR A 16 1.93 -16.30 0.86
CA THR A 16 2.80 -17.38 1.36
C THR A 16 4.23 -16.88 1.60
N ARG A 17 4.76 -16.05 0.70
CA ARG A 17 6.09 -15.42 0.88
C ARG A 17 6.12 -14.52 2.12
N PHE A 18 5.03 -13.80 2.39
CA PHE A 18 4.92 -12.93 3.57
C PHE A 18 4.72 -13.67 4.88
N LEU A 19 3.93 -14.75 4.87
CA LEU A 19 3.85 -15.68 5.99
C LEU A 19 5.25 -16.23 6.29
N GLY A 20 6.03 -16.58 5.26
CA GLY A 20 7.43 -16.98 5.41
C GLY A 20 8.30 -15.93 6.12
N ILE A 21 8.19 -14.65 5.73
CA ILE A 21 8.91 -13.56 6.40
C ILE A 21 8.46 -13.39 7.86
N GLY A 22 7.15 -13.49 8.13
CA GLY A 22 6.61 -13.47 9.48
C GLY A 22 7.17 -14.61 10.34
N PHE A 23 7.22 -15.83 9.80
CA PHE A 23 7.81 -16.99 10.47
C PHE A 23 9.32 -16.84 10.69
N LEU A 24 10.07 -16.25 9.75
CA LEU A 24 11.48 -15.93 9.94
C LEU A 24 11.69 -14.93 11.08
N GLY A 25 10.83 -13.90 11.17
CA GLY A 25 10.85 -12.94 12.28
C GLY A 25 10.56 -13.61 13.63
N ILE A 26 9.57 -14.50 13.69
CA ILE A 26 9.26 -15.30 14.89
C ILE A 26 10.45 -16.19 15.27
N GLY A 27 11.02 -16.91 14.29
CA GLY A 27 12.16 -17.79 14.51
C GLY A 27 13.40 -17.05 15.02
N LEU A 28 13.73 -15.90 14.42
CA LEU A 28 14.82 -15.04 14.88
C LEU A 28 14.63 -14.63 16.34
N ASN A 29 13.43 -14.15 16.69
CA ASN A 29 13.13 -13.71 18.04
C ASN A 29 13.16 -14.85 19.07
N LEU A 30 12.73 -16.05 18.68
CA LEU A 30 12.85 -17.25 19.52
C LEU A 30 14.33 -17.58 19.79
N VAL A 31 15.17 -17.53 18.75
CA VAL A 31 16.62 -17.75 18.89
C VAL A 31 17.26 -16.70 19.79
N LEU A 32 16.92 -15.42 19.61
CA LEU A 32 17.40 -14.33 20.46
C LEU A 32 16.98 -14.52 21.92
N PHE A 33 15.73 -14.88 22.17
CA PHE A 33 15.24 -15.16 23.51
C PHE A 33 15.97 -16.35 24.16
N LEU A 34 16.13 -17.46 23.44
CA LEU A 34 16.86 -18.63 23.94
C LEU A 34 18.33 -18.30 24.23
N PHE A 35 18.97 -17.52 23.37
CA PHE A 35 20.35 -17.08 23.58
C PHE A 35 20.48 -16.18 24.82
N ALA A 36 19.58 -15.21 24.99
CA ALA A 36 19.51 -14.39 26.20
C ALA A 36 19.28 -15.22 27.46
N TYR A 37 18.38 -16.20 27.41
CA TYR A 37 18.10 -17.10 28.52
C TYR A 37 19.32 -17.96 28.89
N MET A 38 20.04 -18.50 27.91
CA MET A 38 21.22 -19.34 28.14
C MET A 38 22.44 -18.56 28.66
N MET A 39 22.54 -17.28 28.32
CA MET A 39 23.61 -16.39 28.77
C MET A 39 23.26 -15.66 30.08
N ALA A 40 22.07 -15.87 30.61
CA ALA A 40 21.65 -15.22 31.84
C ALA A 40 22.46 -15.74 33.04
N PRO A 41 22.94 -14.86 33.92
CA PRO A 41 23.59 -15.28 35.15
C PRO A 41 22.56 -15.92 36.10
N ASP A 42 23.02 -16.84 36.96
CA ASP A 42 22.17 -17.67 37.83
C ASP A 42 21.31 -16.86 38.82
N ASP A 43 21.67 -15.59 39.07
CA ASP A 43 21.00 -14.66 39.97
C ASP A 43 20.08 -13.64 39.26
N ILE A 44 19.82 -13.81 37.96
CA ILE A 44 18.93 -12.91 37.23
C ILE A 44 17.54 -12.80 37.88
N SER A 45 17.04 -11.57 37.98
CA SER A 45 15.69 -11.32 38.47
C SER A 45 14.64 -12.01 37.57
N PRO A 46 13.67 -12.75 38.14
CA PRO A 46 12.56 -13.33 37.39
C PRO A 46 11.77 -12.29 36.58
N ILE A 47 11.73 -11.04 37.05
CA ILE A 47 11.06 -9.92 36.35
C ILE A 47 11.78 -9.60 35.04
N ASN A 48 13.12 -9.63 35.02
CA ASN A 48 13.92 -9.35 33.82
C ASN A 48 13.73 -10.44 32.76
N LEU A 49 13.63 -11.70 33.17
CA LEU A 49 13.33 -12.82 32.29
C LEU A 49 11.92 -12.71 31.66
N VAL A 50 10.93 -12.31 32.46
CA VAL A 50 9.56 -12.06 31.95
C VAL A 50 9.56 -10.89 30.96
N LEU A 51 10.28 -9.80 31.24
CA LEU A 51 10.40 -8.66 30.33
C LEU A 51 11.06 -9.05 29.00
N LEU A 52 12.16 -9.82 29.05
CA LEU A 52 12.78 -10.41 27.86
C LEU A 52 11.79 -11.26 27.06
N GLY A 53 11.01 -12.10 27.73
CA GLY A 53 9.96 -12.91 27.10
C GLY A 53 8.89 -12.05 26.42
N VAL A 54 8.41 -10.99 27.08
CA VAL A 54 7.40 -10.09 26.50
C VAL A 54 7.95 -9.33 25.29
N VAL A 55 9.19 -8.85 25.35
CA VAL A 55 9.79 -8.10 24.24
C VAL A 55 10.03 -9.01 23.04
N PHE A 56 10.71 -10.14 23.22
CA PHE A 56 11.15 -10.99 22.11
C PHE A 56 10.11 -12.03 21.71
N LEU A 57 9.31 -12.60 22.61
CA LEU A 57 8.32 -13.62 22.22
C LEU A 57 6.95 -13.02 21.86
N LEU A 58 6.66 -11.77 22.27
CA LEU A 58 5.38 -11.12 21.97
C LEU A 58 5.55 -9.87 21.11
N LEU A 59 6.24 -8.83 21.61
CA LEU A 59 6.25 -7.51 20.97
C LEU A 59 6.84 -7.54 19.55
N PHE A 60 8.09 -7.98 19.39
CA PHE A 60 8.75 -8.03 18.08
C PHE A 60 8.07 -8.99 17.09
N PRO A 61 7.68 -10.23 17.46
CA PRO A 61 6.91 -11.13 16.61
C PRO A 61 5.63 -10.51 16.07
N ILE A 62 4.85 -9.84 16.94
CA ILE A 62 3.63 -9.14 16.52
C ILE A 62 3.97 -8.00 15.55
N LEU A 63 5.01 -7.21 15.83
CA LEU A 63 5.45 -6.14 14.93
C LEU A 63 5.87 -6.66 13.55
N PHE A 64 6.65 -7.75 13.50
CA PHE A 64 7.03 -8.43 12.26
C PHE A 64 5.79 -8.88 11.48
N TRP A 65 4.82 -9.49 12.17
CA TRP A 65 3.58 -9.98 11.56
C TRP A 65 2.71 -8.86 11.00
N VAL A 66 2.48 -7.81 11.78
CA VAL A 66 1.67 -6.64 11.36
C VAL A 66 2.31 -5.94 10.17
N MET A 67 3.63 -5.75 10.19
CA MET A 67 4.34 -5.10 9.09
C MET A 67 4.35 -5.96 7.81
N ALA A 68 4.60 -7.27 7.94
CA ALA A 68 4.54 -8.19 6.81
C ALA A 68 3.14 -8.23 6.19
N TYR A 69 2.09 -8.25 7.01
CA TYR A 69 0.71 -8.18 6.56
C TYR A 69 0.41 -6.86 5.81
N ARG A 70 0.77 -5.70 6.39
CA ARG A 70 0.55 -4.39 5.76
C ARG A 70 1.27 -4.27 4.41
N PHE A 71 2.53 -4.69 4.35
CA PHE A 71 3.31 -4.67 3.11
C PHE A 71 2.73 -5.63 2.06
N GLY A 72 2.31 -6.83 2.47
CA GLY A 72 1.67 -7.80 1.57
C GLY A 72 0.36 -7.27 0.98
N VAL A 73 -0.47 -6.63 1.80
CA VAL A 73 -1.70 -5.96 1.33
C VAL A 73 -1.38 -4.86 0.32
N GLN A 74 -0.37 -4.03 0.57
CA GLN A 74 0.05 -2.97 -0.37
C GLN A 74 0.51 -3.53 -1.72
N LEU A 75 1.27 -4.62 -1.73
CA LEU A 75 1.70 -5.25 -2.98
C LEU A 75 0.55 -5.90 -3.75
N VAL A 76 -0.40 -6.52 -3.05
CA VAL A 76 -1.63 -7.03 -3.67
C VAL A 76 -2.44 -5.90 -4.29
N LEU A 77 -2.63 -4.80 -3.56
CA LEU A 77 -3.33 -3.62 -4.07
C LEU A 77 -2.61 -3.02 -5.27
N ARG A 78 -1.28 -2.96 -5.25
CA ARG A 78 -0.45 -2.51 -6.38
C ARG A 78 -0.62 -3.39 -7.61
N SER A 79 -0.55 -4.71 -7.45
CA SER A 79 -0.71 -5.66 -8.55
C SER A 79 -2.12 -5.60 -9.14
N ALA A 80 -3.14 -5.49 -8.30
CA ALA A 80 -4.51 -5.26 -8.74
C ALA A 80 -4.60 -3.96 -9.53
N TYR A 81 -4.08 -2.86 -8.99
CA TYR A 81 -4.07 -1.55 -9.65
C TYR A 81 -3.35 -1.58 -11.01
N ILE A 82 -2.20 -2.25 -11.13
CA ILE A 82 -1.48 -2.42 -12.41
C ILE A 82 -2.30 -3.24 -13.41
N GLN A 83 -3.00 -4.28 -12.96
CA GLN A 83 -3.85 -5.09 -13.84
C GLN A 83 -5.04 -4.27 -14.38
N PHE A 84 -5.59 -3.36 -13.57
CA PHE A 84 -6.69 -2.47 -13.97
C PHE A 84 -6.24 -1.15 -14.60
N ASN A 85 -4.95 -0.99 -14.84
CA ASN A 85 -4.34 0.24 -15.35
C ASN A 85 -4.95 0.70 -16.70
N PRO A 86 -5.23 -0.18 -17.69
CA PRO A 86 -5.89 0.22 -18.93
C PRO A 86 -7.31 0.79 -18.73
N GLN A 87 -8.08 0.21 -17.78
CA GLN A 87 -9.42 0.68 -17.46
C GLN A 87 -9.38 2.04 -16.75
N ILE A 88 -8.39 2.25 -15.87
CA ILE A 88 -8.15 3.51 -15.18
C ILE A 88 -7.72 4.60 -16.18
N GLN A 89 -6.91 4.26 -17.19
CA GLN A 89 -6.54 5.20 -18.25
C GLN A 89 -7.76 5.63 -19.07
N MET A 90 -8.60 4.70 -19.52
CA MET A 90 -9.85 5.03 -20.23
C MET A 90 -10.76 5.96 -19.42
N LEU A 91 -10.78 5.78 -18.10
CA LEU A 91 -11.55 6.63 -17.18
C LEU A 91 -11.00 8.05 -17.07
N ILE A 92 -9.68 8.18 -16.93
CA ILE A 92 -9.03 9.49 -16.87
C ILE A 92 -9.19 10.22 -18.20
N THR A 93 -9.15 9.52 -19.34
CA THR A 93 -9.47 10.11 -20.65
C THR A 93 -10.91 10.60 -20.73
N GLY A 94 -11.89 9.79 -20.31
CA GLY A 94 -13.30 10.19 -20.28
C GLY A 94 -13.56 11.41 -19.39
N PHE A 95 -12.92 11.45 -18.22
CA PHE A 95 -12.99 12.59 -17.31
C PHE A 95 -12.34 13.85 -17.90
N THR A 96 -11.18 13.70 -18.54
CA THR A 96 -10.48 14.82 -19.18
C THR A 96 -11.31 15.41 -20.32
N ARG A 97 -11.95 14.57 -21.14
CA ARG A 97 -12.93 15.00 -22.15
C ARG A 97 -14.09 15.78 -21.54
N GLU A 98 -14.66 15.30 -20.43
CA GLU A 98 -15.73 16.02 -19.72
C GLU A 98 -15.29 17.37 -19.14
N VAL A 99 -14.02 17.51 -18.78
CA VAL A 99 -13.44 18.76 -18.27
C VAL A 99 -13.20 19.74 -19.42
N ILE A 100 -12.64 19.29 -20.55
CA ILE A 100 -12.47 20.12 -21.76
C ILE A 100 -13.83 20.65 -22.22
N ASN A 101 -14.84 19.78 -22.34
CA ASN A 101 -16.20 20.17 -22.73
C ASN A 101 -16.84 21.18 -21.75
N TYR A 102 -16.48 21.13 -20.46
CA TYR A 102 -16.95 22.09 -19.46
C TYR A 102 -16.32 23.48 -19.64
N TYR A 103 -15.04 23.54 -20.01
CA TYR A 103 -14.33 24.80 -20.26
C TYR A 103 -14.68 25.41 -21.63
N GLU A 104 -15.00 24.60 -22.65
CA GLU A 104 -15.43 25.08 -23.97
C GLU A 104 -16.92 25.45 -24.06
N GLY A 105 -17.79 24.87 -23.21
CA GLY A 105 -19.23 24.96 -23.41
C GLY A 105 -20.10 24.81 -22.15
N ASN A 106 -20.22 25.89 -21.39
CA ASN A 106 -21.47 26.36 -20.77
C ASN A 106 -22.42 25.31 -20.15
N ARG A 107 -22.04 24.62 -19.05
CA ARG A 107 -23.00 23.94 -18.15
C ARG A 107 -22.59 23.95 -16.67
N SER A 108 -23.50 24.36 -15.80
CA SER A 108 -23.40 24.32 -14.34
C SER A 108 -23.51 22.89 -13.80
N GLY A 109 -22.38 22.22 -13.63
CA GLY A 109 -22.30 20.99 -12.84
C GLY A 109 -21.19 21.14 -11.80
N SER A 110 -21.46 20.81 -10.54
CA SER A 110 -20.44 20.90 -9.49
C SER A 110 -19.31 19.92 -9.78
N ARG A 111 -18.06 20.39 -9.65
CA ARG A 111 -16.83 19.60 -9.88
C ARG A 111 -16.79 18.34 -8.99
N ASN A 112 -17.45 18.37 -7.83
CA ASN A 112 -17.55 17.25 -6.88
C ASN A 112 -18.46 16.11 -7.37
N ASP A 113 -19.53 16.44 -8.10
CA ASP A 113 -20.51 15.45 -8.56
C ASP A 113 -19.91 14.51 -9.64
N LYS A 114 -18.85 14.97 -10.32
CA LYS A 114 -18.12 14.21 -11.34
C LYS A 114 -17.04 13.28 -10.74
N VAL A 115 -16.35 13.70 -9.69
CA VAL A 115 -15.40 12.86 -8.94
C VAL A 115 -16.12 11.66 -8.31
N TYR A 116 -17.32 11.89 -7.77
CA TYR A 116 -18.16 10.83 -7.20
C TYR A 116 -18.58 9.78 -8.25
N ARG A 117 -18.89 10.22 -9.47
CA ARG A 117 -19.21 9.32 -10.60
C ARG A 117 -17.99 8.50 -11.04
N LEU A 118 -16.78 9.07 -10.97
CA LEU A 118 -15.54 8.35 -11.25
C LEU A 118 -15.33 7.21 -10.26
N GLY A 119 -15.49 7.48 -8.95
CA GLY A 119 -15.42 6.47 -7.89
C GLY A 119 -16.50 5.39 -8.00
N ALA A 120 -17.74 5.76 -8.35
CA ALA A 120 -18.84 4.82 -8.58
C ALA A 120 -18.62 3.93 -9.81
N PHE A 121 -18.07 4.46 -10.91
CA PHE A 121 -17.79 3.69 -12.12
C PHE A 121 -16.56 2.78 -11.97
N LEU A 122 -15.51 3.27 -11.29
CA LEU A 122 -14.38 2.46 -10.82
C LEU A 122 -14.87 1.30 -9.97
N SER A 123 -15.81 1.58 -9.06
CA SER A 123 -16.45 0.57 -8.26
C SER A 123 -17.15 -0.48 -9.14
N ASP A 124 -17.96 -0.05 -10.10
CA ASP A 124 -18.72 -0.96 -10.96
C ASP A 124 -17.83 -1.85 -11.87
N LYS A 125 -16.74 -1.29 -12.40
CA LYS A 125 -15.76 -2.04 -13.22
C LYS A 125 -14.82 -2.95 -12.42
N MET A 126 -14.65 -2.69 -11.13
CA MET A 126 -13.92 -3.56 -10.19
C MET A 126 -14.82 -4.63 -9.54
N THR A 127 -15.95 -4.99 -10.15
CA THR A 127 -16.87 -6.03 -9.62
C THR A 127 -16.22 -7.38 -9.36
N GLN A 128 -15.10 -7.69 -10.04
CA GLN A 128 -14.34 -8.93 -9.87
C GLN A 128 -13.27 -8.87 -8.77
N VAL A 129 -13.05 -7.69 -8.18
CA VAL A 129 -12.09 -7.47 -7.09
C VAL A 129 -12.80 -7.75 -5.76
N PRO A 130 -12.16 -8.48 -4.82
CA PRO A 130 -12.73 -8.65 -3.48
C PRO A 130 -13.11 -7.30 -2.87
N GLY A 131 -14.31 -7.21 -2.28
CA GLY A 131 -14.88 -5.92 -1.84
C GLY A 131 -13.96 -5.10 -0.93
N PHE A 132 -13.13 -5.76 -0.11
CA PHE A 132 -12.15 -5.08 0.75
C PHE A 132 -10.98 -4.45 -0.04
N VAL A 133 -10.49 -5.12 -1.10
CA VAL A 133 -9.43 -4.62 -1.98
C VAL A 133 -9.96 -3.45 -2.80
N LYS A 134 -11.18 -3.61 -3.33
CA LYS A 134 -11.89 -2.59 -4.09
C LYS A 134 -12.08 -1.31 -3.28
N ARG A 135 -12.60 -1.43 -2.05
CA ARG A 135 -12.79 -0.29 -1.14
C ARG A 135 -11.46 0.41 -0.86
N ARG A 136 -10.40 -0.34 -0.59
CA ARG A 136 -9.06 0.22 -0.39
C ARG A 136 -8.49 0.95 -1.62
N ILE A 137 -8.70 0.44 -2.82
CA ILE A 137 -8.28 1.11 -4.06
C ILE A 137 -9.06 2.41 -4.23
N VAL A 138 -10.38 2.40 -4.03
CA VAL A 138 -11.22 3.59 -4.12
C VAL A 138 -10.83 4.62 -3.06
N ASP A 139 -10.71 4.23 -1.80
CA ASP A 139 -10.26 5.11 -0.70
C ASP A 139 -8.90 5.76 -1.03
N LYS A 140 -8.00 5.02 -1.69
CA LYS A 140 -6.69 5.53 -2.11
C LYS A 140 -6.73 6.40 -3.37
N LEU A 141 -7.67 6.16 -4.27
CA LEU A 141 -7.89 7.00 -5.44
C LEU A 141 -8.52 8.34 -5.04
N ASP A 142 -9.34 8.37 -3.99
CA ASP A 142 -9.89 9.60 -3.42
C ASP A 142 -8.80 10.51 -2.81
N GLU A 143 -7.66 9.95 -2.39
CA GLU A 143 -6.49 10.70 -1.93
C GLU A 143 -5.71 11.36 -3.08
N VAL A 144 -5.98 11.00 -4.35
CA VAL A 144 -5.27 11.56 -5.51
C VAL A 144 -5.76 12.98 -5.78
N PRO A 145 -4.88 14.00 -5.74
CA PRO A 145 -5.29 15.40 -5.93
C PRO A 145 -5.49 15.74 -7.42
N VAL A 146 -6.38 15.03 -8.11
CA VAL A 146 -6.67 15.19 -9.55
C VAL A 146 -7.04 16.64 -9.89
N THR A 147 -7.82 17.29 -9.03
CA THR A 147 -8.19 18.71 -9.17
C THR A 147 -6.99 19.65 -9.20
N ARG A 148 -5.95 19.32 -8.41
CA ARG A 148 -4.71 20.09 -8.35
C ARG A 148 -3.91 19.92 -9.64
N TYR A 149 -3.81 18.69 -10.14
CA TYR A 149 -3.15 18.42 -11.42
C TYR A 149 -3.86 19.08 -12.60
N ILE A 150 -5.19 19.17 -12.58
CA ILE A 150 -5.96 19.90 -13.59
C ILE A 150 -5.70 21.41 -13.49
N ASN A 151 -5.64 21.97 -12.28
CA ASN A 151 -5.36 23.39 -12.09
C ASN A 151 -3.92 23.78 -12.47
N ASP A 152 -2.97 22.83 -12.38
CA ASP A 152 -1.58 23.03 -12.80
C ASP A 152 -1.43 23.06 -14.33
N ILE A 153 -2.42 22.57 -15.09
CA ILE A 153 -2.44 22.63 -16.55
C ILE A 153 -3.05 23.96 -16.96
N LYS A 154 -2.38 24.70 -17.85
CA LYS A 154 -2.87 26.00 -18.31
C LYS A 154 -4.21 25.84 -19.02
N SER A 155 -5.16 26.75 -18.75
CA SER A 155 -6.49 26.77 -19.39
C SER A 155 -6.41 26.76 -20.92
N SER A 156 -5.37 27.36 -21.50
CA SER A 156 -5.09 27.38 -22.94
C SER A 156 -4.73 26.02 -23.55
N GLU A 157 -4.43 25.00 -22.74
CA GLU A 157 -4.12 23.66 -23.21
C GLU A 157 -5.37 22.75 -23.31
N PHE A 158 -6.50 23.15 -22.71
CA PHE A 158 -7.77 22.40 -22.75
C PHE A 158 -8.51 22.59 -24.07
N VAL A 159 -7.93 22.06 -25.14
CA VAL A 159 -8.49 22.03 -26.50
C VAL A 159 -8.75 20.56 -26.88
N PRO A 160 -9.84 20.21 -27.59
CA PRO A 160 -10.16 18.84 -27.98
C PRO A 160 -9.04 18.15 -28.75
N GLU A 161 -8.29 18.91 -29.55
CA GLU A 161 -7.13 18.42 -30.31
C GLU A 161 -6.00 17.89 -29.40
N ASN A 162 -5.91 18.39 -28.17
CA ASN A 162 -4.92 17.99 -27.17
C ASN A 162 -5.48 16.99 -26.14
N GLU A 163 -6.74 16.55 -26.25
CA GLU A 163 -7.41 15.69 -25.26
C GLU A 163 -6.58 14.45 -24.92
N ALA A 164 -6.09 13.73 -25.93
CA ALA A 164 -5.31 12.52 -25.74
C ALA A 164 -4.00 12.79 -24.98
N VAL A 165 -3.30 13.87 -25.32
CA VAL A 165 -2.03 14.27 -24.70
C VAL A 165 -2.24 14.73 -23.26
N LEU A 166 -3.31 15.48 -22.99
CA LEU A 166 -3.65 15.97 -21.65
C LEU A 166 -4.08 14.83 -20.73
N SER A 167 -4.90 13.92 -21.27
CA SER A 167 -5.36 12.72 -20.56
C SER A 167 -4.19 11.83 -20.18
N ASP A 168 -3.23 11.65 -21.10
CA ASP A 168 -2.05 10.83 -20.85
C ASP A 168 -1.11 11.46 -19.82
N LYS A 169 -0.92 12.79 -19.86
CA LYS A 169 -0.17 13.53 -18.81
C LYS A 169 -0.84 13.42 -17.43
N LEU A 170 -2.15 13.61 -17.35
CA LEU A 170 -2.94 13.46 -16.11
C LEU A 170 -2.86 12.03 -15.58
N PHE A 171 -2.99 11.06 -16.49
CA PHE A 171 -2.87 9.65 -16.19
C PHE A 171 -1.48 9.31 -15.63
N HIS A 172 -0.40 9.70 -16.30
CA HIS A 172 0.96 9.44 -15.83
C HIS A 172 1.27 10.09 -14.49
N ARG A 173 0.78 11.31 -14.22
CA ARG A 173 0.95 11.97 -12.91
C ARG A 173 0.17 11.28 -11.80
N ALA A 174 -1.10 10.98 -12.04
CA ALA A 174 -1.93 10.24 -11.08
C ALA A 174 -1.34 8.85 -10.83
N ASN A 175 -0.89 8.17 -11.88
CA ASN A 175 -0.29 6.84 -11.80
C ASN A 175 1.05 6.85 -11.05
N ALA A 176 1.88 7.88 -11.27
CA ALA A 176 3.13 8.06 -10.52
C ALA A 176 2.88 8.30 -9.02
N PHE A 177 1.88 9.10 -8.66
CA PHE A 177 1.49 9.31 -7.26
C PHE A 177 0.94 8.04 -6.62
N VAL A 178 0.06 7.32 -7.33
CA VAL A 178 -0.55 6.08 -6.82
C VAL A 178 0.49 4.96 -6.66
N LEU A 179 1.38 4.76 -7.64
CA LEU A 179 2.40 3.71 -7.58
C LEU A 179 3.62 4.08 -6.74
N GLY A 180 3.91 5.37 -6.57
CA GLY A 180 5.06 5.87 -5.83
C GLY A 180 4.78 6.07 -4.34
N ASP A 181 3.74 6.85 -4.03
CA ASP A 181 3.48 7.33 -2.67
C ASP A 181 2.45 6.46 -1.94
N LEU A 182 1.47 5.93 -2.66
CA LEU A 182 0.36 5.16 -2.08
C LEU A 182 0.62 3.66 -1.99
N PHE A 183 1.39 3.11 -2.94
CA PHE A 183 1.79 1.70 -2.97
C PHE A 183 3.31 1.53 -3.05
N PRO A 184 4.05 1.95 -2.00
CA PRO A 184 5.50 1.89 -2.02
C PRO A 184 6.00 0.46 -2.25
N THR A 185 6.89 0.31 -3.23
CA THR A 185 7.51 -0.97 -3.58
C THR A 185 8.59 -1.42 -2.61
N LYS A 186 9.15 -0.47 -1.87
CA LYS A 186 10.25 -0.73 -0.94
C LYS A 186 9.67 -1.20 0.39
N PRO A 187 10.09 -2.34 0.94
CA PRO A 187 9.71 -2.79 2.28
C PRO A 187 10.42 -1.96 3.36
N GLY A 188 10.34 -0.62 3.26
CA GLY A 188 11.20 0.31 3.99
C GLY A 188 11.23 -0.01 5.48
N PHE A 189 10.09 0.05 6.14
CA PHE A 189 10.01 -0.19 7.58
C PHE A 189 10.26 -1.65 7.99
N LEU A 190 9.96 -2.61 7.10
CA LEU A 190 10.16 -4.03 7.36
C LEU A 190 11.66 -4.39 7.33
N ILE A 191 12.45 -3.78 6.44
CA ILE A 191 13.91 -3.92 6.43
C ILE A 191 14.52 -3.32 7.70
N TRP A 192 14.05 -2.15 8.14
CA TRP A 192 14.55 -1.49 9.35
C TRP A 192 14.18 -2.22 10.64
N LEU A 193 13.14 -3.05 10.64
CA LEU A 193 12.72 -3.81 11.82
C LEU A 193 13.81 -4.77 12.32
N LEU A 194 14.64 -5.28 11.41
CA LEU A 194 15.70 -6.23 11.73
C LEU A 194 16.87 -5.59 12.53
N PRO A 195 17.49 -4.48 12.10
CA PRO A 195 18.47 -3.77 12.92
C PRO A 195 17.85 -3.20 14.21
N PHE A 196 16.59 -2.75 14.20
CA PHE A 196 15.92 -2.34 15.45
C PHE A 196 15.75 -3.50 16.43
N ASN A 197 15.43 -4.69 15.94
CA ASN A 197 15.31 -5.89 16.77
C ASN A 197 16.67 -6.28 17.37
N LEU A 198 17.74 -6.26 16.57
CA LEU A 198 19.09 -6.52 17.06
C LEU A 198 19.58 -5.46 18.05
N LEU A 199 19.25 -4.19 17.82
CA LEU A 199 19.58 -3.11 18.75
C LEU A 199 18.82 -3.27 20.07
N ALA A 200 17.52 -3.55 20.01
CA ALA A 200 16.73 -3.82 21.21
C ALA A 200 17.26 -5.04 21.96
N PHE A 201 17.69 -6.08 21.25
CA PHE A 201 18.37 -7.24 21.84
C PHE A 201 19.65 -6.84 22.57
N ALA A 202 20.54 -6.08 21.92
CA ALA A 202 21.77 -5.60 22.55
C ALA A 202 21.50 -4.73 23.79
N LEU A 203 20.48 -3.87 23.74
CA LEU A 203 20.07 -3.05 24.88
C LEU A 203 19.51 -3.89 26.03
N CYS A 204 18.62 -4.84 25.74
CA CYS A 204 18.10 -5.76 26.74
C CYS A 204 19.24 -6.61 27.35
N PHE A 205 20.18 -7.07 26.53
CA PHE A 205 21.34 -7.81 27.00
C PHE A 205 22.27 -6.98 27.89
N TYR A 206 22.42 -5.68 27.63
CA TYR A 206 23.29 -4.82 28.43
C TYR A 206 22.64 -4.33 29.74
N PHE A 207 21.32 -4.16 29.76
CA PHE A 207 20.61 -3.56 30.91
C PHE A 207 19.86 -4.57 31.79
N LEU A 208 19.48 -5.74 31.25
CA LEU A 208 18.63 -6.72 31.96
C LEU A 208 19.34 -8.03 32.32
N LEU A 209 20.47 -8.31 31.66
CA LEU A 209 21.34 -9.49 31.82
C LEU A 209 22.72 -9.03 32.30
#